data_AF-A0A7T1AMX2-F1
#
_entry.id   AF-A0A7T1AMX2-F1
#
_cell.length_a   1.000
_cell.length_b   1.000
_cell.length_c   1.000
_cell.angle_alpha   90.00
_cell.angle_beta   90.00
_cell.angle_gamma   90.00
#
_symmetry.space_group_name_H-M   'P 1'
#
loop_
_entity.id
_entity.type
_entity.pdbx_description
1 polymer ?
#
loop_
_entity_poly.entity_id
_entity_poly.type
_entity_poly.pdbx_seq_one_letter_code
_entity_poly.pdbx_strand_id
1 'polypeptide(L)'
;MVGSNHQAKKRRKNVHSSTTIITKTGKVIDLWKIYKVKGKILYKSLSGSGHTLTTPPGFAVDYGIFLEARDKGCRFVQFYDREVEIFYTAKIEDFLSKGFRFNRGFGEQVGLSLSKWIKTNTSKISRKLIFEAPYFPFFKDNNGQ
;
A
#
# COMPACT_ATOMS: atom_id res chain seq x y z
N MET A 1 48.75 -18.97 21.07
CA MET A 1 48.34 -17.56 20.99
C MET A 1 47.40 -17.39 19.81
N VAL A 2 46.31 -16.68 20.05
CA VAL A 2 45.10 -16.59 19.23
C VAL A 2 45.34 -15.63 18.06
N GLY A 3 44.88 -16.01 16.86
CA GLY A 3 45.01 -15.20 15.65
C GLY A 3 43.83 -15.37 14.71
N SER A 4 42.60 -15.34 15.25
CA SER A 4 41.39 -15.19 14.44
C SER A 4 41.39 -13.79 13.83
N ASN A 5 41.35 -13.66 12.50
CA ASN A 5 40.93 -12.39 11.91
C ASN A 5 39.99 -12.55 10.72
N HIS A 6 38.72 -12.33 11.04
CA HIS A 6 37.72 -11.60 10.29
C HIS A 6 37.46 -11.99 8.83
N GLN A 7 36.44 -12.84 8.67
CA GLN A 7 35.59 -12.85 7.49
C GLN A 7 34.98 -11.45 7.27
N ALA A 8 35.40 -10.77 6.21
CA ALA A 8 34.72 -9.59 5.68
C ALA A 8 33.41 -10.03 4.99
N LYS A 9 32.38 -10.31 5.79
CA LYS A 9 31.02 -10.57 5.30
C LYS A 9 30.43 -9.23 4.86
N LYS A 10 30.54 -8.90 3.56
CA LYS A 10 29.86 -7.77 2.91
C LYS A 10 28.39 -7.76 3.34
N ARG A 11 28.03 -6.86 4.27
CA ARG A 11 26.65 -6.54 4.62
C ARG A 11 25.97 -6.05 3.33
N ARG A 12 25.09 -6.89 2.77
CA ARG A 12 24.11 -6.46 1.77
C ARG A 12 23.36 -5.27 2.38
N LYS A 13 23.63 -4.07 1.88
CA LYS A 13 22.85 -2.87 2.19
C LYS A 13 21.48 -3.05 1.52
N ASN A 14 20.58 -3.81 2.16
CA ASN A 14 19.17 -3.76 1.79
C ASN A 14 18.68 -2.37 2.16
N VAL A 15 18.46 -1.57 1.13
CA VAL A 15 17.96 -0.19 1.16
C VAL A 15 16.68 -0.14 2.00
N HIS A 16 16.82 0.18 3.29
CA HIS A 16 15.73 0.53 4.20
C HIS A 16 15.44 2.03 4.05
N SER A 17 14.97 2.46 2.89
CA SER A 17 14.64 3.87 2.66
C SER A 17 13.30 3.97 1.99
N SER A 18 12.23 4.22 2.78
CA SER A 18 10.98 4.91 2.39
C SER A 18 9.88 4.81 3.46
N THR A 19 10.02 3.93 4.46
CA THR A 19 8.88 3.52 5.32
C THR A 19 8.57 4.46 6.49
N THR A 20 9.20 5.63 6.54
CA THR A 20 9.13 6.50 7.72
C THR A 20 8.82 7.93 7.31
N ILE A 21 7.86 8.56 8.00
CA ILE A 21 7.54 9.99 7.86
C ILE A 21 8.02 10.76 9.08
N ILE A 22 8.48 11.99 8.85
CA ILE A 22 8.79 12.95 9.93
C ILE A 22 7.63 13.94 9.99
N THR A 23 6.95 14.02 11.14
CA THR A 23 5.86 14.98 11.33
C THR A 23 6.39 16.40 11.43
N LYS A 24 5.49 17.40 11.35
CA LYS A 24 5.82 18.80 11.63
C LYS A 24 6.45 19.04 13.01
N THR A 25 6.23 18.14 13.96
CA THR A 25 6.81 18.16 15.32
C THR A 25 8.16 17.44 15.42
N GLY A 26 8.73 16.98 14.31
CA GLY A 26 9.97 16.20 14.28
C GLY A 26 9.81 14.73 14.69
N LYS A 27 8.57 14.26 14.92
CA LYS A 27 8.31 12.87 15.31
C LYS A 27 8.48 11.95 14.12
N VAL A 28 9.30 10.93 14.31
CA VAL A 28 9.54 9.86 13.34
C VAL A 28 8.43 8.80 13.49
N ILE A 29 7.69 8.52 12.42
CA ILE A 29 6.60 7.53 12.41
C ILE A 29 6.87 6.49 11.33
N ASP A 30 6.94 5.24 11.74
CA ASP A 30 6.92 4.07 10.84
C ASP A 30 5.52 3.93 10.21
N LEU A 31 5.47 3.98 8.89
CA LEU A 31 4.25 3.88 8.10
C LEU A 31 3.55 2.52 8.28
N TRP A 32 4.25 1.44 8.61
CA TRP A 32 3.62 0.15 8.96
C TRP A 32 2.91 0.15 10.32
N LYS A 33 3.02 1.23 11.11
CA LYS A 33 2.12 1.45 12.26
C LYS A 33 0.77 2.04 11.83
N ILE A 34 0.74 2.70 10.67
CA ILE A 34 -0.47 3.32 10.08
C ILE A 34 -1.17 2.30 9.16
N TYR A 35 -0.40 1.63 8.31
CA TYR A 35 -0.86 0.60 7.39
C TYR A 35 -0.66 -0.79 7.98
N LYS A 36 -1.57 -1.72 7.72
CA LYS A 36 -1.47 -3.11 8.18
C LYS A 36 -1.71 -4.06 7.02
N VAL A 37 -1.00 -5.18 6.96
CA VAL A 37 -1.33 -6.27 6.02
C VAL A 37 -2.27 -7.25 6.71
N LYS A 38 -3.42 -7.55 6.08
CA LYS A 38 -4.40 -8.55 6.55
C LYS A 38 -4.66 -9.54 5.40
N GLY A 39 -3.93 -10.66 5.40
CA GLY A 39 -3.95 -11.59 4.27
C GLY A 39 -3.54 -10.89 2.97
N LYS A 40 -4.44 -10.84 1.98
CA LYS A 40 -4.21 -10.18 0.68
C LYS A 40 -4.60 -8.68 0.66
N ILE A 41 -4.80 -8.05 1.82
CA ILE A 41 -5.32 -6.68 1.93
C ILE A 41 -4.29 -5.77 2.61
N LEU A 42 -3.97 -4.65 1.95
CA LEU A 42 -3.35 -3.50 2.60
C LEU A 42 -4.45 -2.66 3.27
N TYR A 43 -4.46 -2.63 4.59
CA TYR A 43 -5.49 -1.99 5.40
C TYR A 43 -5.00 -0.70 6.04
N LYS A 44 -5.85 0.33 6.08
CA LYS A 44 -5.65 1.54 6.91
C LYS A 44 -6.98 1.98 7.52
N SER A 45 -6.92 2.51 8.73
CA SER A 45 -8.07 3.18 9.34
C SER A 45 -7.84 4.69 9.37
N LEU A 46 -8.81 5.45 8.87
CA LEU A 46 -8.72 6.89 8.70
C LEU A 46 -10.01 7.57 9.17
N SER A 47 -9.97 8.90 9.24
CA SER A 47 -11.18 9.72 9.29
C SER A 47 -11.31 10.40 7.92
N GLY A 48 -12.48 10.22 7.29
CA GLY A 48 -12.73 10.61 5.90
C GLY A 48 -12.45 12.09 5.67
N SER A 49 -13.03 12.96 6.48
CA SER A 49 -12.93 14.42 6.37
C SER A 49 -11.49 14.96 6.25
N GLY A 50 -10.51 14.29 6.87
CA GLY A 50 -9.10 14.68 6.82
C GLY A 50 -8.24 13.97 5.78
N HIS A 51 -8.77 12.95 5.10
CA HIS A 51 -7.98 12.05 4.23
C HIS A 51 -8.55 11.84 2.82
N THR A 52 -9.71 12.44 2.51
CA THR A 52 -10.20 12.54 1.13
C THR A 52 -9.45 13.61 0.36
N LEU A 53 -9.07 13.27 -0.87
CA LEU A 53 -8.64 14.23 -1.88
C LEU A 53 -9.85 15.02 -2.36
N THR A 54 -9.70 16.32 -2.59
CA THR A 54 -10.76 17.17 -3.15
C THR A 54 -10.90 16.98 -4.66
N THR A 55 -9.77 17.02 -5.38
CA THR A 55 -9.75 16.95 -6.85
C THR A 55 -8.62 16.03 -7.34
N PRO A 56 -8.94 14.88 -7.97
CA PRO A 56 -10.28 14.27 -8.00
C PRO A 56 -10.70 13.76 -6.60
N PRO A 57 -12.01 13.72 -6.28
CA PRO A 57 -12.50 13.08 -5.06
C PRO A 57 -12.00 11.65 -4.97
N GLY A 58 -11.35 11.28 -3.85
CA GLY A 58 -10.73 9.96 -3.72
C GLY A 58 -9.85 9.83 -2.49
N PHE A 59 -9.08 8.75 -2.44
CA PHE A 59 -8.11 8.53 -1.37
C PHE A 59 -6.73 8.22 -1.94
N ALA A 60 -5.69 8.43 -1.12
CA ALA A 60 -4.32 8.17 -1.47
C ALA A 60 -3.62 7.17 -0.54
N VAL A 61 -2.63 6.48 -1.10
CA VAL A 61 -1.71 5.58 -0.40
C VAL A 61 -0.30 6.12 -0.60
N ASP A 62 0.54 6.03 0.42
CA ASP A 62 1.98 6.24 0.24
C ASP A 62 2.52 5.26 -0.82
N TYR A 63 3.28 5.77 -1.79
CA TYR A 63 3.68 4.98 -2.95
C TYR A 63 4.68 3.88 -2.58
N GLY A 64 5.58 4.13 -1.62
CA GLY A 64 6.54 3.14 -1.13
C GLY A 64 5.84 1.98 -0.44
N ILE A 65 4.92 2.27 0.48
CA ILE A 65 4.08 1.25 1.13
C ILE A 65 3.23 0.49 0.13
N PHE A 66 2.66 1.18 -0.86
CA PHE A 66 1.84 0.55 -1.89
C PHE A 66 2.62 -0.50 -2.69
N LEU A 67 3.83 -0.17 -3.15
CA LEU A 67 4.70 -1.10 -3.86
C LEU A 67 5.13 -2.26 -2.97
N GLU A 68 5.55 -1.98 -1.74
CA GLU A 68 5.97 -3.03 -0.80
C GLU A 68 4.82 -3.99 -0.46
N ALA A 69 3.60 -3.48 -0.29
CA ALA A 69 2.41 -4.30 -0.08
C ALA A 69 2.07 -5.18 -1.28
N ARG A 70 2.16 -4.62 -2.50
CA ARG A 70 2.00 -5.39 -3.75
C ARG A 70 3.00 -6.54 -3.81
N ASP A 71 4.28 -6.25 -3.55
CA ASP A 71 5.36 -7.24 -3.62
C ASP A 71 5.21 -8.31 -2.53
N LYS A 72 4.62 -7.95 -1.38
CA LYS A 72 4.17 -8.89 -0.33
C LYS A 72 2.91 -9.69 -0.70
N GLY A 73 2.37 -9.55 -1.92
CA GLY A 73 1.24 -10.33 -2.42
C GLY A 73 -0.14 -9.77 -2.06
N CYS A 74 -0.23 -8.55 -1.55
CA CYS A 74 -1.53 -7.88 -1.45
C CYS A 74 -2.16 -7.72 -2.84
N ARG A 75 -3.49 -7.82 -2.89
CA ARG A 75 -4.31 -7.65 -4.10
C ARG A 75 -5.32 -6.51 -3.96
N PHE A 76 -5.62 -6.13 -2.72
CA PHE A 76 -6.61 -5.11 -2.40
C PHE A 76 -6.01 -4.06 -1.46
N VAL A 77 -6.49 -2.83 -1.59
CA VAL A 77 -6.35 -1.77 -0.60
C VAL A 77 -7.72 -1.58 0.04
N GLN A 78 -7.77 -1.54 1.37
CA GLN A 78 -9.00 -1.31 2.11
C GLN A 78 -8.82 -0.22 3.15
N PHE A 79 -9.65 0.81 3.09
CA PHE A 79 -9.72 1.88 4.07
C PHE A 79 -11.00 1.76 4.87
N TYR A 80 -10.88 1.81 6.19
CA TYR A 80 -12.02 1.95 7.09
C TYR A 80 -12.11 3.40 7.54
N ASP A 81 -13.18 4.07 7.12
CA ASP A 81 -13.51 5.42 7.54
C ASP A 81 -14.30 5.35 8.85
N ARG A 82 -13.69 5.85 9.93
CA ARG A 82 -14.27 5.82 11.28
C ARG A 82 -15.40 6.82 11.47
N GLU A 83 -15.52 7.83 10.61
CA GLU A 83 -16.55 8.87 10.77
C GLU A 83 -17.91 8.39 10.31
N VAL A 84 -17.92 7.60 9.23
CA VAL A 84 -19.16 7.09 8.61
C VAL A 84 -19.27 5.57 8.69
N GLU A 85 -18.30 4.92 9.33
CA GLU A 85 -18.23 3.47 9.53
C GLU A 85 -18.30 2.63 8.23
N ILE A 86 -17.71 3.15 7.15
CA ILE A 86 -17.69 2.51 5.82
C ILE A 86 -16.30 1.97 5.51
N PHE A 87 -16.25 0.77 4.95
CA PHE A 87 -15.08 0.21 4.29
C PHE A 87 -15.07 0.57 2.81
N TYR A 88 -14.00 1.20 2.37
CA TYR A 88 -13.70 1.45 0.97
C TYR A 88 -12.66 0.44 0.52
N THR A 89 -12.98 -0.36 -0.49
CA THR A 89 -12.05 -1.36 -1.02
C THR A 89 -11.82 -1.14 -2.51
N ALA A 90 -10.56 -1.18 -2.94
CA ALA A 90 -10.16 -1.13 -4.34
C ALA A 90 -9.06 -2.16 -4.64
N LYS A 91 -8.95 -2.59 -5.90
CA LYS A 91 -7.86 -3.49 -6.34
C LYS A 91 -6.57 -2.71 -6.48
N ILE A 92 -5.43 -3.34 -6.17
CA ILE A 92 -4.11 -2.78 -6.49
C ILE A 92 -3.98 -2.49 -7.99
N GLU A 93 -4.57 -3.33 -8.85
CA GLU A 93 -4.59 -3.14 -10.30
C GLU A 93 -5.28 -1.83 -10.73
N ASP A 94 -6.31 -1.38 -10.01
CA ASP A 94 -6.97 -0.10 -10.31
C ASP A 94 -6.05 1.08 -9.99
N PHE A 95 -5.21 1.00 -8.95
CA PHE A 95 -4.19 2.01 -8.69
C PHE A 95 -3.11 2.02 -9.78
N LEU A 96 -2.70 0.85 -10.28
CA LEU A 96 -1.67 0.76 -11.32
C LEU A 96 -2.16 1.29 -12.67
N SER A 97 -3.41 0.99 -13.03
CA SER A 97 -3.97 1.32 -14.35
C SER A 97 -4.67 2.68 -14.42
N LYS A 98 -5.28 3.12 -13.31
CA LYS A 98 -6.16 4.31 -13.26
C LYS A 98 -5.78 5.28 -12.13
N GLY A 99 -4.80 4.93 -11.32
CA GLY A 99 -4.31 5.80 -10.26
C GLY A 99 -3.46 6.94 -10.81
N PHE A 100 -3.29 7.97 -9.99
CA PHE A 100 -2.46 9.13 -10.33
C PHE A 100 -1.42 9.34 -9.24
N ARG A 101 -0.17 9.53 -9.63
CA ARG A 101 0.93 9.83 -8.71
C ARG A 101 1.00 11.32 -8.43
N PHE A 102 1.30 11.68 -7.19
CA PHE A 102 1.50 13.07 -6.81
C PHE A 102 2.36 13.16 -5.55
N ASN A 103 2.93 14.35 -5.33
CA ASN A 103 3.66 14.69 -4.12
C ASN A 103 3.35 16.14 -3.74
N ARG A 104 2.82 16.36 -2.54
CA ARG A 104 2.45 17.69 -2.02
C ARG A 104 3.29 18.08 -0.80
N GLY A 105 4.53 17.61 -0.75
CA GLY A 105 5.45 17.84 0.38
C GLY A 105 5.34 16.81 1.51
N PHE A 106 4.63 15.70 1.28
CA PHE A 106 4.46 14.61 2.25
C PHE A 106 5.01 13.27 1.76
N GLY A 107 5.85 13.29 0.72
CA GLY A 107 6.32 12.10 0.02
C GLY A 107 5.46 11.74 -1.20
N GLU A 108 5.97 10.78 -1.98
CA GLU A 108 5.29 10.26 -3.17
C GLU A 108 4.06 9.45 -2.77
N GLN A 109 2.92 9.76 -3.40
CA GLN A 109 1.65 9.10 -3.14
C GLN A 109 1.02 8.65 -4.45
N VAL A 110 0.15 7.64 -4.35
CA VAL A 110 -0.74 7.22 -5.43
C VAL A 110 -2.19 7.40 -4.99
N GLY A 111 -2.93 8.23 -5.72
CA GLY A 111 -4.34 8.49 -5.51
C GLY A 111 -5.22 7.65 -6.42
N LEU A 112 -6.42 7.33 -5.95
CA LEU A 112 -7.46 6.70 -6.76
C LEU A 112 -8.81 7.37 -6.51
N SER A 113 -9.50 7.74 -7.59
CA SER A 113 -10.81 8.39 -7.53
C SER A 113 -11.84 7.53 -6.80
N LEU A 114 -12.70 8.17 -5.99
CA LEU A 114 -13.73 7.54 -5.17
C LEU A 114 -14.68 6.65 -5.99
N SER A 115 -14.90 6.98 -7.26
CA SER A 115 -15.71 6.18 -8.20
C SER A 115 -15.19 4.76 -8.45
N LYS A 116 -13.92 4.49 -8.14
CA LYS A 116 -13.27 3.18 -8.30
C LYS A 116 -13.26 2.35 -7.02
N TRP A 117 -13.76 2.90 -5.91
CA TRP A 117 -13.84 2.20 -4.64
C TRP A 117 -15.20 1.53 -4.49
N ILE A 118 -15.19 0.31 -3.97
CA ILE A 118 -16.41 -0.38 -3.54
C ILE A 118 -16.61 -0.11 -2.06
N LYS A 119 -17.81 0.40 -1.71
CA LYS A 119 -18.21 0.72 -0.35
C LYS A 119 -18.96 -0.46 0.27
N THR A 120 -18.60 -0.84 1.49
CA THR A 120 -19.27 -1.88 2.26
C THR A 120 -19.31 -1.52 3.75
N ASN A 121 -20.28 -2.06 4.47
CA ASN A 121 -20.40 -1.86 5.93
C ASN A 121 -19.67 -2.97 6.70
N THR A 122 -18.95 -3.84 5.98
CA THR A 122 -18.19 -4.97 6.52
C THR A 122 -16.79 -4.98 5.94
N SER A 123 -15.84 -5.50 6.72
CA SER A 123 -14.44 -5.68 6.30
C SER A 123 -14.26 -6.78 5.26
N LYS A 124 -15.29 -7.60 5.02
CA LYS A 124 -15.26 -8.65 4.00
C LYS A 124 -15.14 -8.05 2.60
N ILE A 125 -14.19 -8.55 1.82
CA ILE A 125 -14.06 -8.18 0.41
C ILE A 125 -15.28 -8.69 -0.35
N SER A 126 -15.99 -7.76 -1.02
CA SER A 126 -17.18 -8.10 -1.81
C SER A 126 -16.85 -9.06 -2.94
N ARG A 127 -17.75 -10.02 -3.21
CA ARG A 127 -17.65 -10.94 -4.37
C ARG A 127 -17.44 -10.20 -5.68
N LYS A 128 -18.02 -9.01 -5.85
CA LYS A 128 -17.85 -8.17 -7.05
C LYS A 128 -16.36 -7.92 -7.36
N LEU A 129 -15.55 -7.66 -6.34
CA LEU A 129 -14.11 -7.47 -6.49
C LEU A 129 -13.36 -8.75 -6.84
N ILE A 130 -13.87 -9.91 -6.41
CA ILE A 130 -13.22 -11.21 -6.57
C ILE A 130 -13.42 -11.74 -7.99
N PHE A 131 -14.58 -11.52 -8.61
CA PHE A 131 -14.90 -12.05 -9.94
C PHE A 131 -14.50 -11.15 -11.11
N GLU A 132 -14.33 -9.83 -10.90
CA GLU A 132 -13.91 -8.91 -11.96
C GLU A 132 -12.38 -8.83 -12.15
N ALA A 133 -11.59 -9.60 -11.38
CA ALA A 133 -10.14 -9.63 -11.59
C ALA A 133 -9.86 -10.67 -12.68
N PRO A 134 -9.35 -10.29 -13.86
CA PRO A 134 -8.76 -11.30 -14.73
C PRO A 134 -7.65 -11.94 -13.92
N TYR A 135 -7.85 -13.21 -13.57
CA TYR A 135 -6.82 -14.04 -12.98
C TYR A 135 -5.69 -14.07 -14.00
N PHE A 136 -4.68 -13.21 -13.85
CA PHE A 136 -3.43 -13.36 -14.56
C PHE A 136 -2.66 -14.45 -13.81
N PRO A 137 -2.63 -15.70 -14.33
CA PRO A 137 -1.69 -16.65 -13.79
C PRO A 137 -0.30 -16.03 -13.97
N PHE A 138 0.48 -16.14 -12.90
CA PHE A 138 1.91 -15.94 -12.84
C PHE A 138 2.56 -16.14 -14.22
N PHE A 139 3.33 -15.16 -14.70
CA PHE A 139 4.31 -15.42 -15.74
C PHE A 139 5.16 -16.60 -15.24
N LYS A 140 4.96 -17.77 -15.85
CA LYS A 140 6.01 -18.77 -15.88
C LYS A 140 7.09 -18.15 -16.75
N ASP A 141 8.18 -17.79 -16.11
CA ASP A 141 9.49 -17.71 -16.71
C ASP A 141 9.75 -19.00 -17.48
N ASN A 142 9.44 -18.97 -18.78
CA ASN A 142 9.94 -19.95 -19.74
C ASN A 142 11.43 -19.66 -19.98
N ASN A 143 12.28 -19.93 -18.98
CA ASN A 143 13.68 -20.23 -19.23
C ASN A 143 13.81 -21.75 -19.36
N GLY A 144 13.37 -22.22 -20.51
CA GLY A 144 13.49 -23.60 -20.95
C GLY A 144 13.76 -23.59 -22.45
N GLN A 145 14.96 -23.15 -22.82
CA GLN A 145 15.76 -23.63 -23.95
C GLN A 145 17.16 -23.03 -23.88
#